data_AF-A0A2C9LA85-F1
#
_entry.id   AF-A0A2C9LA85-F1
#
_cell.length_a   1.000
_cell.length_b   1.000
_cell.length_c   1.000
_cell.angle_alpha   90.00
_cell.angle_beta   90.00
_cell.angle_gamma   90.00
#
_symmetry.space_group_name_H-M   'P 1'
#
loop_
_entity.id
_entity.type
_entity.pdbx_description
1 polymer ?
#
loop_
_entity_poly.entity_id
_entity_poly.type
_entity_poly.pdbx_seq_one_letter_code
_entity_poly.pdbx_strand_id
1 'polypeptide(L)'
;MPSLSLSVQCPVFDNYKLCIVPLGNNKLGIVLLDNDKLGIVPLDNFKLGIVPLDNDKLGIVPLDNDKLGIVPLDQDTLGIVTLDNDKLGIVPLDNDKLGIVPLGNNKLGIVPIDNDKLGIVPLDNDKLGIVPLDNDKLCIVPLDNDKLGIVLLDNDKLCIVPHDNDKLGIVPLDNDKLCIVPHDNDKLGIVPLGNNKLGIVPHDSGTLNIVQLDNDTQ
;
A
#
# COMPACT_ATOMS: atom_id res chain seq x y z
N MET A 1 12.20 -38.97 -2.27
CA MET A 1 10.92 -38.77 -2.97
C MET A 1 11.04 -37.49 -3.78
N PRO A 2 10.90 -37.52 -5.12
CA PRO A 2 11.06 -36.31 -5.92
C PRO A 2 9.85 -35.41 -5.67
N SER A 3 10.12 -34.16 -5.27
CA SER A 3 9.09 -33.16 -5.04
C SER A 3 8.51 -32.74 -6.38
N LEU A 4 7.27 -33.12 -6.68
CA LEU A 4 6.51 -32.57 -7.80
C LEU A 4 6.44 -31.04 -7.64
N SER A 5 7.10 -30.32 -8.55
CA SER A 5 6.90 -28.89 -8.77
C SER A 5 5.68 -28.77 -9.68
N LEU A 6 4.50 -28.62 -9.10
CA LEU A 6 3.31 -28.27 -9.86
C LEU A 6 3.35 -26.76 -10.11
N SER A 7 4.00 -26.36 -11.21
CA SER A 7 3.82 -25.02 -11.78
C SER A 7 2.45 -25.00 -12.45
N VAL A 8 1.44 -24.47 -11.75
CA VAL A 8 0.15 -24.20 -12.38
C VAL A 8 0.32 -22.85 -13.08
N GLN A 9 0.63 -22.92 -14.38
CA GLN A 9 0.59 -21.75 -15.26
C GLN A 9 -0.88 -21.53 -15.61
N CYS A 10 -1.51 -20.55 -14.97
CA CYS A 10 -2.91 -20.24 -15.20
C CYS A 10 -3.14 -19.66 -16.61
N PRO A 11 -4.36 -19.82 -17.17
CA PRO A 11 -4.71 -19.26 -18.48
C PRO A 11 -4.54 -17.74 -18.47
N VAL A 12 -4.10 -17.17 -19.59
CA VAL A 12 -4.31 -15.75 -19.89
C VAL A 12 -5.80 -15.59 -20.20
N PHE A 13 -6.51 -14.75 -19.44
CA PHE A 13 -7.95 -14.58 -19.56
C PHE A 13 -8.28 -13.24 -20.24
N ASP A 14 -8.16 -13.17 -21.56
CA ASP A 14 -8.47 -11.94 -22.28
C ASP A 14 -9.99 -11.72 -22.43
N ASN A 15 -10.45 -10.48 -22.26
CA ASN A 15 -11.71 -9.96 -22.83
C ASN A 15 -13.05 -10.52 -22.27
N TYR A 16 -13.16 -10.76 -20.95
CA TYR A 16 -14.42 -11.22 -20.32
C TYR A 16 -15.18 -10.08 -19.62
N LYS A 17 -16.52 -10.05 -19.69
CA LYS A 17 -17.28 -9.07 -18.90
C LYS A 17 -17.06 -9.19 -17.38
N LEU A 18 -16.62 -10.36 -16.92
CA LEU A 18 -16.31 -10.73 -15.53
C LEU A 18 -15.34 -11.92 -15.55
N CYS A 19 -14.21 -11.81 -14.87
CA CYS A 19 -13.28 -12.93 -14.65
C CYS A 19 -13.01 -13.13 -13.15
N ILE A 20 -13.15 -14.37 -12.67
CA ILE A 20 -12.87 -14.76 -11.28
C ILE A 20 -11.96 -15.99 -11.28
N VAL A 21 -10.78 -15.88 -10.67
CA VAL A 21 -9.76 -16.95 -10.68
C VAL A 21 -9.33 -17.31 -9.26
N PRO A 22 -10.02 -18.24 -8.58
CA PRO A 22 -9.58 -18.75 -7.28
C PRO A 22 -8.46 -19.78 -7.45
N LEU A 23 -7.32 -19.56 -6.80
CA LEU A 23 -6.22 -20.52 -6.76
C LEU A 23 -5.74 -20.79 -5.33
N GLY A 24 -5.37 -22.06 -5.07
CA GLY A 24 -4.64 -22.47 -3.88
C GLY A 24 -3.36 -23.21 -4.28
N ASN A 25 -2.18 -22.79 -3.81
CA ASN A 25 -0.93 -23.51 -4.10
C ASN A 25 0.03 -23.59 -2.89
N ASN A 26 0.77 -24.69 -2.81
CA ASN A 26 1.71 -24.98 -1.72
C ASN A 26 3.14 -24.51 -2.00
N LYS A 27 3.41 -23.94 -3.18
CA LYS A 27 4.76 -23.52 -3.59
C LYS A 27 4.81 -22.21 -4.37
N LEU A 28 4.17 -22.14 -5.54
CA LEU A 28 4.28 -21.00 -6.46
C LEU A 28 2.95 -20.74 -7.16
N GLY A 29 2.18 -19.77 -6.67
CA GLY A 29 0.99 -19.28 -7.35
C GLY A 29 1.33 -18.05 -8.18
N ILE A 30 1.16 -18.13 -9.50
CA ILE A 30 1.22 -16.95 -10.37
C ILE A 30 -0.09 -16.91 -11.14
N VAL A 31 -0.83 -15.81 -11.01
CA VAL A 31 -2.06 -15.55 -11.77
C VAL A 31 -1.92 -14.22 -12.47
N LEU A 32 -2.07 -14.23 -13.79
CA LEU A 32 -2.10 -13.04 -14.63
C LEU A 32 -3.52 -12.88 -15.13
N LEU A 33 -4.06 -11.67 -15.00
CA LEU A 33 -5.37 -11.34 -15.52
C LEU A 33 -5.32 -9.96 -16.18
N ASP A 34 -5.88 -9.89 -17.38
CA ASP A 34 -6.05 -8.69 -18.19
C ASP A 34 -7.53 -8.64 -18.59
N ASN A 35 -8.28 -7.61 -18.18
CA ASN A 35 -9.70 -7.56 -18.46
C ASN A 35 -10.29 -6.15 -18.60
N ASP A 36 -11.06 -5.88 -19.66
CA ASP A 36 -11.66 -4.55 -19.93
C ASP A 36 -12.71 -4.06 -18.89
N LYS A 37 -13.12 -4.89 -17.92
CA LYS A 37 -14.26 -4.58 -17.02
C LYS A 37 -14.08 -4.97 -15.56
N LEU A 38 -14.11 -6.25 -15.26
CA LEU A 38 -14.12 -6.70 -13.87
C LEU A 38 -13.24 -7.93 -13.70
N GLY A 39 -12.12 -7.75 -13.00
CA GLY A 39 -11.20 -8.82 -12.64
C GLY A 39 -11.19 -9.03 -11.13
N ILE A 40 -11.44 -10.26 -10.67
CA ILE A 40 -11.29 -10.66 -9.27
C ILE A 40 -10.35 -11.87 -9.19
N VAL A 41 -9.25 -11.75 -8.45
CA VAL A 41 -8.26 -12.82 -8.35
C VAL A 41 -7.96 -13.15 -6.88
N PRO A 42 -8.74 -14.04 -6.25
CA PRO A 42 -8.39 -14.59 -4.95
C PRO A 42 -7.27 -15.63 -5.08
N LEU A 43 -6.16 -15.43 -4.37
CA LEU A 43 -5.06 -16.39 -4.30
C LEU A 43 -4.70 -16.67 -2.84
N ASP A 44 -4.58 -17.95 -2.50
CA ASP A 44 -4.04 -18.45 -1.23
C ASP A 44 -2.78 -19.27 -1.53
N ASN A 45 -1.64 -18.90 -0.94
CA ASN A 45 -0.40 -19.61 -1.22
C ASN A 45 0.63 -19.66 -0.07
N PHE A 46 1.31 -20.80 0.07
CA PHE A 46 2.22 -21.05 1.21
C PHE A 46 3.67 -20.51 1.04
N LYS A 47 4.04 -19.95 -0.12
CA LYS A 47 5.45 -19.61 -0.39
C LYS A 47 5.65 -18.35 -1.24
N LEU A 48 5.32 -18.41 -2.51
CA LEU A 48 5.42 -17.26 -3.41
C LEU A 48 4.11 -17.10 -4.19
N GLY A 49 3.37 -16.05 -3.88
CA GLY A 49 2.15 -15.64 -4.58
C GLY A 49 2.41 -14.37 -5.36
N ILE A 50 2.19 -14.39 -6.67
CA ILE A 50 2.30 -13.21 -7.52
C ILE A 50 1.01 -13.07 -8.32
N VAL A 51 0.34 -11.93 -8.19
CA VAL A 51 -0.91 -11.65 -8.90
C VAL A 51 -0.84 -10.29 -9.59
N PRO A 52 -0.30 -10.21 -10.82
CA PRO A 52 -0.43 -9.02 -11.63
C PRO A 52 -1.82 -8.96 -12.26
N LEU A 53 -2.49 -7.83 -12.09
CA LEU A 53 -3.81 -7.58 -12.63
C LEU A 53 -3.84 -6.23 -13.36
N ASP A 54 -4.40 -6.23 -14.56
CA ASP A 54 -4.61 -5.06 -15.40
C ASP A 54 -6.08 -5.02 -15.83
N ASN A 55 -6.80 -3.92 -15.54
CA ASN A 55 -8.18 -3.72 -15.99
C ASN A 55 -8.56 -2.23 -16.08
N ASP A 56 -9.34 -1.88 -17.11
CA ASP A 56 -9.84 -0.52 -17.33
C ASP A 56 -10.81 0.01 -16.24
N LYS A 57 -11.44 -0.88 -15.45
CA LYS A 57 -12.59 -0.47 -14.60
C LYS A 57 -12.49 -0.90 -13.15
N LEU A 58 -12.49 -2.20 -12.88
CA LEU A 58 -12.49 -2.69 -11.50
C LEU A 58 -11.64 -3.94 -11.36
N GLY A 59 -10.59 -3.83 -10.56
CA GLY A 59 -9.69 -4.89 -10.18
C GLY A 59 -9.72 -5.11 -8.70
N ILE A 60 -9.95 -6.35 -8.28
CA ILE A 60 -9.95 -6.76 -6.88
C ILE A 60 -9.03 -7.95 -6.70
N VAL A 61 -7.99 -7.79 -5.89
CA VAL A 61 -7.04 -8.87 -5.58
C VAL A 61 -6.94 -9.08 -4.08
N PRO A 62 -7.63 -10.07 -3.51
CA PRO A 62 -7.33 -10.59 -2.20
C PRO A 62 -6.25 -11.68 -2.31
N LEU A 63 -5.11 -11.48 -1.67
CA LEU A 63 -4.01 -12.44 -1.59
C LEU A 63 -3.67 -12.71 -0.11
N ASP A 64 -3.67 -13.98 0.27
CA ASP A 64 -3.17 -14.45 1.57
C ASP A 64 -1.96 -15.36 1.32
N ASN A 65 -0.81 -15.05 1.92
CA ASN A 65 0.39 -15.84 1.68
C ASN A 65 1.45 -15.85 2.81
N ASP A 66 1.94 -17.03 3.15
CA ASP A 66 2.85 -17.27 4.31
C ASP A 66 4.27 -16.66 4.20
N LYS A 67 4.70 -16.22 3.01
CA LYS A 67 6.10 -15.74 2.87
C LYS A 67 6.23 -14.51 2.00
N LEU A 68 6.09 -14.66 0.67
CA LEU A 68 6.26 -13.55 -0.26
C LEU A 68 5.02 -13.40 -1.12
N GLY A 69 4.28 -12.32 -0.92
CA GLY A 69 3.12 -11.94 -1.70
C GLY A 69 3.42 -10.67 -2.49
N ILE A 70 3.20 -10.69 -3.80
CA ILE A 70 3.41 -9.54 -4.67
C ILE A 70 2.16 -9.34 -5.52
N VAL A 71 1.56 -8.15 -5.44
CA VAL A 71 0.34 -7.82 -6.21
C VAL A 71 0.55 -6.48 -6.93
N PRO A 72 1.09 -6.50 -8.15
CA PRO A 72 1.05 -5.34 -9.04
C PRO A 72 -0.36 -5.17 -9.58
N LEU A 73 -0.92 -3.98 -9.46
CA LEU A 73 -2.24 -3.66 -9.99
C LEU A 73 -2.19 -2.32 -10.74
N ASP A 74 -2.73 -2.30 -11.96
CA ASP A 74 -2.83 -1.11 -12.83
C ASP A 74 -4.29 -0.96 -13.31
N GLN A 75 -4.97 0.16 -13.00
CA GLN A 75 -6.37 0.36 -13.38
C GLN A 75 -6.78 1.81 -13.66
N ASP A 76 -7.59 2.05 -14.71
CA ASP A 76 -8.08 3.42 -14.99
C ASP A 76 -9.15 3.94 -14.02
N THR A 77 -9.73 3.11 -13.15
CA THR A 77 -10.93 3.53 -12.39
C THR A 77 -10.93 3.09 -10.93
N LEU A 78 -10.89 1.80 -10.62
CA LEU A 78 -10.92 1.35 -9.23
C LEU A 78 -10.05 0.10 -9.05
N GLY A 79 -8.96 0.27 -8.31
CA GLY A 79 -8.11 -0.82 -7.87
C GLY A 79 -8.28 -1.07 -6.37
N ILE A 80 -8.57 -2.32 -5.99
CA ILE A 80 -8.60 -2.76 -4.60
C ILE A 80 -7.67 -3.95 -4.44
N VAL A 81 -6.65 -3.81 -3.59
CA VAL A 81 -5.76 -4.93 -3.24
C VAL A 81 -5.84 -5.15 -1.75
N THR A 82 -6.20 -6.35 -1.33
CA THR A 82 -6.06 -6.78 0.06
C THR A 82 -4.96 -7.83 0.11
N LEU A 83 -3.93 -7.57 0.90
CA LEU A 83 -2.81 -8.49 1.04
C LEU A 83 -2.54 -8.76 2.51
N ASP A 84 -2.46 -10.04 2.86
CA ASP A 84 -1.98 -10.51 4.15
C ASP A 84 -0.73 -11.38 3.92
N ASN A 85 0.40 -11.05 4.55
CA ASN A 85 1.54 -11.97 4.59
C ASN A 85 2.29 -12.03 5.93
N ASP A 86 2.77 -13.22 6.21
CA ASP A 86 3.64 -13.53 7.34
C ASP A 86 5.07 -12.95 7.26
N LYS A 87 5.57 -12.56 6.08
CA LYS A 87 6.95 -12.05 5.96
C LYS A 87 7.12 -10.84 5.07
N LEU A 88 6.74 -10.93 3.80
CA LEU A 88 6.95 -9.84 2.86
C LEU A 88 5.74 -9.71 1.95
N GLY A 89 5.04 -8.59 2.09
CA GLY A 89 4.00 -8.15 1.18
C GLY A 89 4.44 -6.93 0.40
N ILE A 90 4.27 -6.97 -0.92
CA ILE A 90 4.55 -5.84 -1.80
C ILE A 90 3.33 -5.60 -2.68
N VAL A 91 2.78 -4.39 -2.65
CA VAL A 91 1.63 -4.01 -3.48
C VAL A 91 1.95 -2.71 -4.22
N PRO A 92 2.53 -2.79 -5.42
CA PRO A 92 2.56 -1.67 -6.34
C PRO A 92 1.16 -1.44 -6.90
N LEU A 93 0.64 -0.23 -6.75
CA LEU A 93 -0.67 0.14 -7.29
C LEU A 93 -0.56 1.42 -8.13
N ASP A 94 -1.09 1.38 -9.34
CA ASP A 94 -1.27 2.55 -10.21
C ASP A 94 -2.77 2.69 -10.54
N ASN A 95 -3.40 3.84 -10.23
CA ASN A 95 -4.74 4.13 -10.77
C ASN A 95 -5.05 5.60 -11.03
N ASP A 96 -5.78 5.86 -12.13
CA ASP A 96 -6.26 7.19 -12.51
C ASP A 96 -7.36 7.79 -11.60
N LYS A 97 -8.01 7.00 -10.74
CA LYS A 97 -9.14 7.52 -9.93
C LYS A 97 -9.13 7.08 -8.48
N LEU A 98 -9.26 5.79 -8.19
CA LEU A 98 -9.37 5.33 -6.82
C LEU A 98 -8.56 4.06 -6.61
N GLY A 99 -7.55 4.17 -5.76
CA GLY A 99 -6.76 3.05 -5.27
C GLY A 99 -6.98 2.82 -3.78
N ILE A 100 -7.27 1.57 -3.40
CA ILE A 100 -7.40 1.17 -2.00
C ILE A 100 -6.51 -0.06 -1.75
N VAL A 101 -5.56 0.07 -0.83
CA VAL A 101 -4.63 -1.02 -0.48
C VAL A 101 -4.61 -1.26 1.03
N PRO A 102 -5.48 -2.12 1.57
CA PRO A 102 -5.28 -2.66 2.91
C PRO A 102 -4.18 -3.73 2.85
N LEU A 103 -3.09 -3.50 3.58
CA LEU A 103 -1.98 -4.44 3.71
C LEU A 103 -1.74 -4.75 5.18
N GLY A 104 -1.70 -6.04 5.52
CA GLY A 104 -1.24 -6.55 6.82
C GLY A 104 0.01 -7.40 6.63
N ASN A 105 1.10 -7.15 7.36
CA ASN A 105 2.20 -8.13 7.42
C ASN A 105 2.94 -8.22 8.75
N ASN A 106 3.33 -9.44 9.12
CA ASN A 106 4.07 -9.71 10.36
C ASN A 106 5.56 -9.27 10.33
N LYS A 107 6.09 -8.79 9.20
CA LYS A 107 7.49 -8.32 9.14
C LYS A 107 7.73 -7.13 8.22
N LEU A 108 7.36 -7.21 6.96
CA LEU A 108 7.66 -6.14 6.00
C LEU A 108 6.51 -5.96 5.03
N GLY A 109 5.89 -4.78 5.08
CA GLY A 109 4.93 -4.33 4.09
C GLY A 109 5.48 -3.15 3.31
N ILE A 110 5.38 -3.22 1.98
CA ILE A 110 5.74 -2.14 1.07
C ILE A 110 4.58 -1.87 0.14
N VAL A 111 4.10 -0.63 0.11
CA VAL A 111 2.97 -0.23 -0.73
C VAL A 111 3.35 1.03 -1.52
N PRO A 112 4.03 0.89 -2.68
CA PRO A 112 4.22 1.98 -3.61
C PRO A 112 2.91 2.26 -4.33
N ILE A 113 2.45 3.50 -4.31
CA ILE A 113 1.23 3.89 -5.00
C ILE A 113 1.45 5.16 -5.82
N ASP A 114 0.89 5.13 -7.01
CA ASP A 114 0.65 6.30 -7.86
C ASP A 114 -0.87 6.42 -8.07
N ASN A 115 -1.46 7.58 -7.77
CA ASN A 115 -2.88 7.82 -8.03
C ASN A 115 -3.21 9.28 -8.39
N ASP A 116 -4.05 9.45 -9.40
CA ASP A 116 -4.46 10.78 -9.90
C ASP A 116 -5.52 11.49 -9.03
N LYS A 117 -6.28 10.77 -8.19
CA LYS A 117 -7.36 11.41 -7.41
C LYS A 117 -7.43 10.98 -5.96
N LEU A 118 -7.56 9.70 -5.69
CA LEU A 118 -7.73 9.22 -4.32
C LEU A 118 -6.96 7.93 -4.09
N GLY A 119 -5.94 8.02 -3.25
CA GLY A 119 -5.25 6.88 -2.67
C GLY A 119 -5.62 6.68 -1.20
N ILE A 120 -6.01 5.47 -0.82
CA ILE A 120 -6.24 5.07 0.58
C ILE A 120 -5.38 3.86 0.89
N VAL A 121 -4.49 3.98 1.87
CA VAL A 121 -3.51 2.94 2.22
C VAL A 121 -3.51 2.67 3.72
N PRO A 122 -4.42 1.81 4.21
CA PRO A 122 -4.32 1.28 5.55
C PRO A 122 -3.21 0.22 5.58
N LEU A 123 -2.20 0.44 6.40
CA LEU A 123 -1.09 -0.50 6.54
C LEU A 123 -0.88 -0.84 8.01
N ASP A 124 -0.79 -2.14 8.29
CA ASP A 124 -0.57 -2.71 9.63
C ASP A 124 0.63 -3.68 9.56
N ASN A 125 1.72 -3.41 10.29
CA ASN A 125 2.83 -4.37 10.38
C ASN A 125 3.55 -4.43 11.74
N ASP A 126 3.84 -5.63 12.23
CA ASP A 126 4.61 -5.87 13.48
C ASP A 126 6.06 -5.33 13.47
N LYS A 127 6.62 -4.95 12.32
CA LYS A 127 8.04 -4.53 12.27
C LYS A 127 8.33 -3.37 11.34
N LEU A 128 7.98 -3.46 10.06
CA LEU A 128 8.34 -2.42 9.12
C LEU A 128 7.24 -2.23 8.08
N GLY A 129 6.64 -1.05 8.09
CA GLY A 129 5.76 -0.56 7.04
C GLY A 129 6.42 0.55 6.26
N ILE A 130 6.40 0.47 4.92
CA ILE A 130 6.89 1.52 4.03
C ILE A 130 5.81 1.86 3.01
N VAL A 131 5.39 3.12 2.96
CA VAL A 131 4.43 3.63 1.97
C VAL A 131 5.05 4.82 1.23
N PRO A 132 5.62 4.60 0.04
CA PRO A 132 5.84 5.66 -0.94
C PRO A 132 4.53 5.93 -1.68
N LEU A 133 4.06 7.17 -1.65
CA LEU A 133 2.84 7.58 -2.34
C LEU A 133 3.10 8.86 -3.12
N ASP A 134 2.75 8.84 -4.40
CA ASP A 134 2.57 10.00 -5.25
C ASP A 134 1.07 10.15 -5.54
N ASN A 135 0.50 11.33 -5.28
CA ASN A 135 -0.92 11.55 -5.52
C ASN A 135 -1.31 13.02 -5.81
N ASP A 136 -2.11 13.20 -6.84
CA ASP A 136 -2.48 14.51 -7.39
C ASP A 136 -3.53 15.30 -6.55
N LYS A 137 -4.30 14.63 -5.69
CA LYS A 137 -5.45 15.28 -5.01
C LYS A 137 -5.58 14.92 -3.55
N LEU A 138 -6.09 13.73 -3.24
CA LEU A 138 -6.38 13.33 -1.87
C LEU A 138 -5.68 12.03 -1.54
N CYS A 139 -4.89 12.03 -0.47
CA CYS A 139 -4.32 10.82 0.10
C CYS A 139 -4.73 10.64 1.56
N ILE A 140 -4.98 9.39 1.92
CA ILE A 140 -5.20 8.98 3.31
C ILE A 140 -4.36 7.73 3.57
N VAL A 141 -3.38 7.85 4.47
CA VAL A 141 -2.45 6.75 4.80
C VAL A 141 -2.47 6.51 6.30
N PRO A 142 -3.42 5.73 6.83
CA PRO A 142 -3.38 5.24 8.20
C PRO A 142 -2.29 4.18 8.31
N LEU A 143 -1.35 4.37 9.22
CA LEU A 143 -0.25 3.45 9.43
C LEU A 143 -0.16 3.04 10.90
N ASP A 144 -0.13 1.73 11.14
CA ASP A 144 0.05 1.12 12.46
C ASP A 144 1.25 0.16 12.39
N ASN A 145 2.33 0.42 13.15
CA ASN A 145 3.42 -0.55 13.26
C ASN A 145 4.07 -0.61 14.65
N ASP A 146 4.32 -1.81 15.18
CA ASP A 146 5.01 -2.01 16.47
C ASP A 146 6.46 -1.51 16.52
N LYS A 147 7.09 -1.16 15.38
CA LYS A 147 8.50 -0.76 15.38
C LYS A 147 8.82 0.42 14.49
N LEU A 148 8.66 0.26 13.18
CA LEU A 148 9.08 1.30 12.24
C LEU A 148 8.04 1.48 11.15
N GLY A 149 7.49 2.68 11.08
CA GLY A 149 6.68 3.12 9.96
C GLY A 149 7.36 4.25 9.21
N ILE A 150 7.42 4.11 7.89
CA ILE A 150 7.95 5.13 6.99
C ILE A 150 6.89 5.45 5.95
N VAL A 151 6.52 6.73 5.88
CA VAL A 151 5.56 7.22 4.88
C VAL A 151 6.24 8.35 4.11
N LEU A 152 6.57 8.09 2.85
CA LEU A 152 7.11 9.08 1.93
C LEU A 152 5.98 9.56 1.06
N LEU A 153 5.69 10.85 1.10
CA LEU A 153 4.59 11.39 0.33
C LEU A 153 5.00 12.58 -0.52
N ASP A 154 4.55 12.53 -1.77
CA ASP A 154 4.43 13.68 -2.65
C ASP A 154 2.94 13.85 -2.97
N ASN A 155 2.35 15.00 -2.62
CA ASN A 155 0.93 15.23 -2.89
C ASN A 155 0.58 16.71 -3.17
N ASP A 156 -0.18 16.90 -4.23
CA ASP A 156 -0.48 18.23 -4.79
C ASP A 156 -1.50 19.04 -3.97
N LYS A 157 -2.33 18.40 -3.14
CA LYS A 157 -3.45 19.09 -2.46
C LYS A 157 -3.60 18.74 -1.00
N LEU A 158 -4.31 17.65 -0.70
CA LEU A 158 -4.64 17.29 0.68
C LEU A 158 -4.06 15.94 1.01
N CYS A 159 -3.31 15.88 2.10
CA CYS A 159 -3.01 14.61 2.72
C CYS A 159 -3.37 14.51 4.19
N ILE A 160 -3.77 13.31 4.58
CA ILE A 160 -3.98 12.91 5.97
C ILE A 160 -3.19 11.62 6.23
N VAL A 161 -2.23 11.69 7.15
CA VAL A 161 -1.39 10.54 7.52
C VAL A 161 -1.50 10.31 9.03
N PRO A 162 -2.55 9.61 9.51
CA PRO A 162 -2.60 9.13 10.89
C PRO A 162 -1.55 8.05 11.07
N HIS A 163 -0.72 8.18 12.09
CA HIS A 163 0.29 7.18 12.37
C HIS A 163 0.32 6.79 13.85
N ASP A 164 0.24 5.48 14.12
CA ASP A 164 0.54 4.86 15.41
C ASP A 164 1.84 4.02 15.29
N ASN A 165 2.88 4.27 16.10
CA ASN A 165 3.98 3.30 16.27
C ASN A 165 4.52 3.23 17.70
N ASP A 166 4.81 2.01 18.15
CA ASP A 166 5.47 1.80 19.45
C ASP A 166 6.93 2.30 19.54
N LYS A 167 7.60 2.60 18.41
CA LYS A 167 9.02 3.04 18.44
C LYS A 167 9.36 4.23 17.56
N LEU A 168 9.26 4.09 16.24
CA LEU A 168 9.73 5.13 15.33
C LEU A 168 8.78 5.30 14.15
N GLY A 169 8.24 6.51 14.00
CA GLY A 169 7.53 6.95 12.81
C GLY A 169 8.34 8.02 12.07
N ILE A 170 8.53 7.86 10.76
CA ILE A 170 9.16 8.84 9.90
C ILE A 170 8.20 9.17 8.76
N VAL A 171 7.79 10.43 8.66
CA VAL A 171 6.83 10.87 7.64
C VAL A 171 7.38 12.09 6.89
N PRO A 172 8.30 11.91 5.91
CA PRO A 172 8.70 12.99 5.03
C PRO A 172 7.57 13.29 4.06
N LEU A 173 7.10 14.53 4.08
CA LEU A 173 6.05 15.01 3.19
C LEU A 173 6.56 16.17 2.35
N ASP A 174 6.34 16.07 1.05
CA ASP A 174 6.26 17.22 0.16
C ASP A 174 4.78 17.40 -0.20
N ASN A 175 4.18 18.52 0.20
CA ASN A 175 2.78 18.75 -0.15
C ASN A 175 2.46 20.23 -0.40
N ASP A 176 1.80 20.46 -1.53
CA ASP A 176 1.66 21.80 -2.11
C ASP A 176 0.66 22.70 -1.37
N LYS A 177 -0.27 22.11 -0.60
CA LYS A 177 -1.35 22.88 0.08
C LYS A 177 -1.53 22.55 1.55
N LEU A 178 -2.22 21.45 1.87
CA LEU A 178 -2.57 21.09 3.24
C LEU A 178 -2.15 19.66 3.57
N CYS A 179 -1.44 19.50 4.68
CA CYS A 179 -1.14 18.19 5.26
C CYS A 179 -1.58 18.15 6.73
N ILE A 180 -2.18 17.03 7.15
CA ILE A 180 -2.51 16.71 8.53
C ILE A 180 -1.83 15.39 8.91
N VAL A 181 -0.97 15.41 9.92
CA VAL A 181 -0.26 14.21 10.41
C VAL A 181 -0.54 14.06 11.90
N PRO A 182 -1.68 13.44 12.29
CA PRO A 182 -1.87 13.00 13.66
C PRO A 182 -0.90 11.86 13.94
N HIS A 183 -0.09 11.98 14.99
CA HIS A 183 0.78 10.87 15.38
C HIS A 183 0.68 10.54 16.86
N ASP A 184 0.63 9.24 17.14
CA ASP A 184 0.82 8.63 18.44
C ASP A 184 2.07 7.74 18.33
N ASN A 185 3.18 8.16 18.94
CA ASN A 185 4.40 7.36 18.92
C ASN A 185 4.91 7.21 20.35
N ASP A 186 5.10 5.99 20.82
CA ASP A 186 5.57 5.74 22.20
C ASP A 186 6.95 6.36 22.48
N LYS A 187 7.81 6.46 21.45
CA LYS A 187 9.22 6.90 21.61
C LYS A 187 9.63 8.10 20.75
N LEU A 188 9.61 7.97 19.42
CA LEU A 188 10.12 9.02 18.54
C LEU A 188 9.28 9.16 17.27
N GLY A 189 8.78 10.37 17.03
CA GLY A 189 8.19 10.77 15.75
C GLY A 189 9.04 11.83 15.05
N ILE A 190 9.30 11.64 13.75
CA ILE A 190 9.98 12.62 12.90
C ILE A 190 9.07 12.96 11.72
N VAL A 191 8.71 14.24 11.61
CA VAL A 191 7.88 14.75 10.51
C VAL A 191 8.60 15.95 9.88
N PRO A 192 9.46 15.72 8.87
CA PRO A 192 9.93 16.78 8.00
C PRO A 192 8.80 17.11 7.01
N LEU A 193 8.35 18.37 7.03
CA LEU A 193 7.36 18.91 6.11
C LEU A 193 8.03 19.94 5.19
N GLY A 194 8.10 19.62 3.90
CA GLY A 194 8.18 20.61 2.83
C GLY A 194 6.75 20.99 2.45
N ASN A 195 6.25 22.10 2.98
CA ASN A 195 4.91 22.56 2.67
C ASN A 195 4.96 24.00 2.17
N ASN A 196 4.40 24.23 0.99
CA ASN A 196 4.32 25.57 0.40
C ASN A 196 3.29 26.48 1.13
N LYS A 197 2.41 25.93 1.99
CA LYS A 197 1.32 26.69 2.65
C LYS A 197 1.01 26.39 4.12
N LEU A 198 0.56 25.17 4.49
CA LEU A 198 0.11 24.89 5.87
C LEU A 198 0.18 23.41 6.26
N GLY A 199 0.87 23.06 7.35
CA GLY A 199 0.92 21.72 7.94
C GLY A 199 0.40 21.69 9.38
N ILE A 200 -0.39 20.67 9.73
CA ILE A 200 -0.91 20.48 11.10
C ILE A 200 -0.42 19.11 11.62
N VAL A 201 0.25 19.11 12.77
CA VAL A 201 0.76 17.90 13.42
C VAL A 201 0.19 17.82 14.84
N PRO A 202 -1.02 17.25 15.03
CA PRO A 202 -1.56 16.92 16.35
C PRO A 202 -0.77 15.78 16.98
N HIS A 203 -0.61 15.82 18.31
CA HIS A 203 0.37 14.96 18.97
C HIS A 203 -0.07 14.47 20.35
N ASP A 204 0.10 13.17 20.60
CA ASP A 204 0.22 12.52 21.92
C ASP A 204 1.49 11.62 21.86
N SER A 205 2.49 11.83 22.71
CA SER A 205 3.67 10.93 22.83
C SER A 205 4.30 11.08 24.19
N GLY A 206 4.91 9.98 24.63
CA GLY A 206 5.51 9.86 25.94
C GLY A 206 6.86 10.56 26.10
N THR A 207 7.59 10.95 25.03
CA THR A 207 9.00 11.39 25.21
C THR A 207 9.58 12.48 24.28
N LEU A 208 9.53 12.38 22.93
CA LEU A 208 10.25 13.34 22.04
C LEU A 208 9.73 13.37 20.59
N ASN A 209 9.51 14.56 20.03
CA ASN A 209 9.17 14.76 18.61
C ASN A 209 10.08 15.78 17.93
N ILE A 210 10.34 15.57 16.65
CA ILE A 210 11.04 16.53 15.80
C ILE A 210 10.13 16.85 14.61
N VAL A 211 9.62 18.07 14.58
CA VAL A 211 8.88 18.62 13.42
C VAL A 211 9.75 19.69 12.81
N GLN A 212 10.15 19.50 11.55
CA GLN A 212 10.85 20.50 10.76
C GLN A 212 9.90 21.02 9.70
N LEU A 213 9.65 22.32 9.70
CA LEU A 213 8.82 23.02 8.72
C LEU A 213 9.74 23.85 7.84
N ASP A 214 10.01 23.36 6.64
CA ASP A 214 10.70 24.13 5.62
C ASP A 214 9.62 24.86 4.79
N ASN A 215 9.30 26.09 5.21
CA ASN A 215 8.44 26.97 4.43
C ASN A 215 9.31 27.66 3.38
N ASP A 216 9.44 27.07 2.19
CA ASP A 216 10.02 27.76 1.04
C ASP A 216 9.10 28.93 0.68
N THR A 217 9.47 30.10 1.17
CA THR A 217 8.84 31.38 0.83
C THR A 217 9.57 31.95 -0.38
N GLN A 218 9.14 31.57 -1.58
CA GLN A 218 9.41 32.34 -2.81
C GLN A 218 8.11 32.65 -3.55
#